data_AF-G8TEA4-F1
#
_entry.id   AF-G8TEA4-F1
#
_cell.length_a   1.000
_cell.length_b   1.000
_cell.length_c   1.000
_cell.angle_alpha   90.00
_cell.angle_beta   90.00
_cell.angle_gamma   90.00
#
_symmetry.space_group_name_H-M   'P 1'
#
loop_
_entity.id
_entity.type
_entity.pdbx_description
1 polymer ?
#
loop_
_entity_poly.entity_id
_entity_poly.type
_entity_poly.pdbx_seq_one_letter_code
_entity_poly.pdbx_strand_id
1 'polypeptide(L)'
;MSRKLILYIAQSLDGYIAKKDGNLDFLSMVEVPNEDCGYADHLQNIDTKDNNIEQQLTFRRSISYPTGLVQLWYDRKTDKNPND
;
A
#
# COMPACT_ATOMS: atom_id res chain seq x y z
N MET A 1 -14.71 17.02 -10.23
CA MET A 1 -14.86 15.67 -9.65
C MET A 1 -13.76 15.47 -8.61
N SER A 2 -14.11 15.12 -7.38
CA SER A 2 -13.13 14.70 -6.36
C SER A 2 -12.73 13.25 -6.65
N ARG A 3 -11.42 12.96 -6.71
CA ARG A 3 -10.93 11.59 -6.87
C ARG A 3 -10.78 10.96 -5.49
N LYS A 4 -11.24 9.72 -5.32
CA LYS A 4 -11.06 8.96 -4.07
C LYS A 4 -9.66 8.35 -4.07
N LEU A 5 -8.93 8.54 -2.98
CA LEU A 5 -7.69 7.82 -2.69
C LEU A 5 -8.02 6.70 -1.71
N ILE A 6 -7.72 5.46 -2.09
CA ILE A 6 -7.95 4.27 -1.28
C ILE A 6 -6.59 3.61 -1.04
N LEU A 7 -6.27 3.34 0.22
CA LEU A 7 -5.08 2.57 0.60
C LEU A 7 -5.51 1.14 0.89
N TYR A 8 -4.88 0.18 0.19
CA TYR A 8 -5.06 -1.25 0.41
C TYR A 8 -3.73 -1.82 0.88
N ILE A 9 -3.65 -2.34 2.11
CA ILE A 9 -2.39 -2.75 2.75
C ILE A 9 -2.62 -3.89 3.76
N ALA A 10 -1.68 -4.85 3.80
CA ALA A 10 -1.62 -5.86 4.84
C ALA A 10 -0.78 -5.37 6.03
N GLN A 11 -1.19 -5.70 7.26
CA GLN A 11 -0.48 -5.34 8.48
C GLN A 11 -0.61 -6.42 9.55
N SER A 12 0.33 -6.44 10.50
CA SER A 12 0.20 -7.19 11.74
C SER A 12 -0.91 -6.60 12.63
N LEU A 13 -1.36 -7.37 13.63
CA LEU A 13 -2.42 -6.95 14.55
C LEU A 13 -2.06 -5.67 15.35
N ASP A 14 -0.77 -5.48 15.62
CA ASP A 14 -0.22 -4.31 16.29
C ASP A 14 0.15 -3.15 15.34
N GLY A 15 -0.20 -3.25 14.05
CA GLY A 15 -0.16 -2.14 13.11
C GLY A 15 1.16 -1.94 12.37
N TYR A 16 2.04 -2.94 12.36
CA TYR A 16 3.28 -2.91 11.58
C TYR A 16 3.09 -3.57 10.22
N ILE A 17 3.72 -3.00 9.19
CA ILE A 17 3.66 -3.52 7.81
C ILE A 17 4.93 -4.27 7.40
N ALA A 18 5.97 -4.24 8.25
CA ALA A 18 7.23 -4.95 8.09
C ALA A 18 7.94 -5.11 9.45
N LYS A 19 8.82 -6.11 9.54
CA LYS A 19 9.77 -6.24 10.67
C LYS A 19 10.85 -5.16 10.60
N LYS A 20 11.65 -5.04 11.67
CA LYS A 20 12.72 -4.02 11.78
C LYS A 20 13.79 -4.12 10.68
N ASP A 21 14.00 -5.32 10.15
CA ASP A 21 14.92 -5.64 9.06
C ASP A 21 14.24 -5.54 7.66
N GLY A 22 12.97 -5.14 7.61
CA GLY A 22 12.17 -5.09 6.38
C GLY A 22 11.53 -6.41 5.97
N ASN A 23 11.69 -7.48 6.74
CA ASN A 23 11.14 -8.79 6.41
C ASN A 23 9.60 -8.83 6.57
N LEU A 24 8.93 -9.57 5.68
CA LEU A 24 7.47 -9.71 5.56
C LEU A 24 6.95 -11.14 5.81
N ASP A 25 7.81 -12.06 6.27
CA ASP A 25 7.50 -13.47 6.55
C ASP A 25 6.28 -13.71 7.47
N PHE A 26 5.89 -12.73 8.28
CA PHE A 26 4.67 -12.79 9.08
C PHE A 26 3.40 -12.91 8.22
N LEU A 27 3.41 -12.40 6.98
CA LEU A 27 2.30 -12.53 6.04
C LEU A 27 2.09 -13.99 5.63
N SER A 28 3.18 -14.75 5.48
CA SER A 28 3.11 -16.17 5.10
C SER A 28 2.42 -17.05 6.16
N MET A 29 2.28 -16.57 7.40
CA MET A 29 1.58 -17.30 8.47
C MET A 29 0.06 -17.38 8.24
N VAL A 30 -0.50 -16.43 7.47
CA VAL A 30 -1.93 -16.32 7.21
C VAL A 30 -2.27 -16.52 5.74
N GLU A 31 -1.27 -16.80 4.92
CA GLU A 31 -1.43 -17.05 3.49
C GLU A 31 -2.22 -18.35 3.27
N VAL A 32 -3.34 -18.24 2.57
CA VAL A 32 -4.12 -19.39 2.10
C VAL A 32 -3.86 -19.58 0.61
N PRO A 33 -3.47 -20.79 0.17
CA PRO A 33 -3.22 -21.04 -1.24
C PRO A 33 -4.43 -20.68 -2.12
N ASN A 34 -4.20 -19.86 -3.14
CA ASN A 34 -5.20 -19.36 -4.10
C ASN A 34 -6.25 -18.40 -3.50
N GLU A 35 -6.05 -17.85 -2.30
CA GLU A 35 -6.88 -16.77 -1.78
C GLU A 35 -6.36 -15.40 -2.26
N ASP A 36 -7.25 -14.58 -2.79
CA ASP A 36 -6.93 -13.26 -3.38
C ASP A 36 -7.17 -12.09 -2.40
N CYS A 37 -7.66 -12.37 -1.19
CA CYS A 37 -8.01 -11.39 -0.16
C CYS A 37 -8.87 -10.20 -0.63
N GLY A 38 -9.50 -10.25 -1.81
CA GLY A 38 -10.26 -9.15 -2.40
C GLY A 38 -9.43 -8.18 -3.26
N TYR A 39 -8.19 -8.54 -3.63
CA TYR A 39 -7.32 -7.73 -4.47
C TYR A 39 -7.88 -7.55 -5.88
N ALA A 40 -8.33 -8.62 -6.55
CA ALA A 40 -8.91 -8.56 -7.89
C ALA A 40 -10.17 -7.67 -7.94
N ASP A 41 -11.05 -7.76 -6.93
CA ASP A 41 -12.23 -6.90 -6.81
C ASP A 41 -11.84 -5.43 -6.57
N HIS A 42 -10.77 -5.19 -5.81
CA HIS A 42 -10.21 -3.85 -5.63
C HIS A 42 -9.73 -3.27 -6.97
N LEU A 43 -9.06 -4.06 -7.80
CA LEU A 43 -8.55 -3.62 -9.11
C LEU A 43 -9.64 -3.19 -10.09
N GLN A 44 -10.80 -3.84 -10.06
CA GLN A 44 -11.93 -3.48 -10.95
C GLN A 44 -12.45 -2.06 -10.74
N ASN A 45 -12.16 -1.45 -9.58
CA ASN A 45 -12.67 -0.13 -9.20
C ASN A 45 -11.62 0.99 -9.35
N ILE A 46 -10.44 0.69 -9.89
CA ILE A 46 -9.33 1.65 -10.04
C ILE A 46 -9.33 2.24 -11.46
N ASP A 47 -9.53 3.55 -11.56
CA ASP A 47 -9.54 4.32 -12.82
C ASP A 47 -8.13 4.85 -13.20
N THR A 48 -7.06 4.16 -12.80
CA THR A 48 -5.69 4.65 -13.06
C THR A 48 -5.29 4.32 -14.49
N LYS A 49 -5.02 5.37 -15.28
CA LYS A 49 -4.97 5.39 -16.75
C LYS A 49 -4.01 4.40 -17.44
N ASP A 50 -3.10 3.74 -16.72
CA ASP A 50 -2.02 2.95 -17.32
C ASP A 50 -1.91 1.51 -16.81
N ASN A 51 -2.91 0.97 -16.07
CA ASN A 51 -2.81 -0.32 -15.37
C ASN A 51 -1.58 -0.47 -14.44
N ASN A 52 -0.82 0.61 -14.24
CA ASN A 52 0.31 0.70 -13.34
C ASN A 52 -0.21 1.04 -11.94
N ILE A 53 -0.87 0.04 -11.36
CA ILE A 53 -1.45 0.05 -10.01
C ILE A 53 -0.36 0.04 -8.94
N GLU A 54 0.82 -0.47 -9.27
CA GLU A 54 2.03 -0.36 -8.47
C GLU A 54 2.72 0.98 -8.77
N GLN A 55 2.20 2.05 -8.16
CA GLN A 55 3.00 3.26 -8.09
C GLN A 55 4.25 2.94 -7.26
N GLN A 56 5.44 3.24 -7.79
CA GLN A 56 6.65 3.23 -7.00
C GLN A 56 6.54 4.34 -5.95
N LEU A 57 6.00 3.96 -4.80
CA LEU A 57 5.83 4.83 -3.64
C LEU A 57 7.09 4.73 -2.80
N THR A 58 7.72 5.87 -2.54
CA THR A 58 8.80 5.94 -1.56
C THR A 58 8.19 6.30 -0.22
N PHE A 59 8.34 5.41 0.77
CA PHE A 59 7.90 5.72 2.13
C PHE A 59 8.66 6.93 2.66
N ARG A 60 7.92 7.94 3.13
CA ARG A 60 8.48 9.19 3.63
C ARG A 60 8.47 9.25 5.14
N ARG A 61 7.31 8.94 5.75
CA ARG A 61 7.15 8.89 7.21
C ARG A 61 5.85 8.20 7.60
N SER A 62 5.78 7.81 8.87
CA SER A 62 4.56 7.39 9.55
C SER A 62 4.40 8.15 10.86
N ILE A 63 3.15 8.32 11.29
CA ILE A 63 2.78 8.81 12.64
C ILE A 63 1.72 7.87 13.19
N SER A 64 1.96 7.34 14.39
CA SER A 64 0.99 6.55 15.14
C SER A 64 0.39 7.39 16.25
N TYR A 65 -0.93 7.41 16.33
CA TYR A 65 -1.68 8.13 17.36
C TYR A 65 -2.06 7.19 18.50
N PRO A 66 -2.22 7.68 19.75
CA PRO A 66 -2.68 6.87 20.88
C PRO A 66 -4.03 6.18 20.66
N THR A 67 -4.83 6.67 19.72
CA THR A 67 -6.12 6.09 19.31
C THR A 67 -5.98 4.81 18.48
N GLY A 68 -4.76 4.41 18.09
CA GLY A 68 -4.51 3.31 17.18
C GLY A 68 -4.57 3.70 15.69
N LEU A 69 -4.85 4.97 15.38
CA LEU A 69 -4.77 5.47 14.01
C LEU A 69 -3.30 5.56 13.57
N VAL A 70 -2.99 5.07 12.36
CA VAL A 70 -1.68 5.25 11.71
C VAL A 70 -1.86 6.08 10.46
N GLN A 71 -1.12 7.18 10.37
CA GLN A 71 -1.03 7.98 9.16
C GLN A 71 0.29 7.70 8.45
N LEU A 72 0.21 7.38 7.15
CA LEU A 72 1.36 7.09 6.30
C LEU A 72 1.50 8.18 5.24
N TRP A 73 2.74 8.59 4.96
CA TRP A 73 3.08 9.49 3.87
C TRP A 73 4.03 8.79 2.92
N TYR A 74 3.68 8.82 1.65
CA TYR A 74 4.49 8.31 0.56
C TYR A 74 4.68 9.41 -0.48
N ASP A 75 5.89 9.51 -1.04
CA ASP A 75 6.12 10.30 -2.24
C ASP A 75 5.89 9.39 -3.45
N ARG A 76 5.09 9.86 -4.42
CA ARG A 76 4.92 9.18 -5.70
C ARG A 76 6.16 9.45 -6.54
N LYS A 77 6.89 8.41 -6.90
CA LYS A 77 7.95 8.53 -7.91
C LYS A 77 7.25 8.73 -9.25
N THR A 78 7.26 9.95 -9.74
CA THR A 78 6.82 10.25 -11.09
C THR A 78 7.95 9.89 -12.04
N ASP A 79 7.67 9.07 -13.05
CA ASP A 79 8.53 8.95 -14.23
C ASP A 79 8.51 10.29 -14.97
N LYS A 80 9.22 11.30 -14.44
CA LYS A 80 9.48 12.50 -15.21
C LYS A 80 10.53 12.13 -16.24
N ASN A 81 10.12 12.16 -17.50
CA ASN A 81 11.05 12.20 -18.62
C ASN A 81 12.02 13.36 -18.37
N PRO A 82 13.35 13.18 -18.43
CA PRO A 82 14.33 14.23 -18.14
C PRO A 82 14.26 15.47 -19.05
N ASN A 83 13.30 15.52 -19.98
CA ASN A 83 13.05 16.61 -20.92
C ASN A 83 11.69 17.32 -20.72
N ASP A 84 11.01 17.12 -19.58
CA ASP A 84 9.72 17.77 -19.25
C ASP A 84 9.87 18.85 -18.15
#